data_AF-A0A8C7WN11-F1
#
_entry.id   AF-A0A8C7WN11-F1
#
_cell.length_a   1.000
_cell.length_b   1.000
_cell.length_c   1.000
_cell.angle_alpha   90.00
_cell.angle_beta   90.00
_cell.angle_gamma   90.00
#
_symmetry.space_group_name_H-M   'P 1'
#
loop_
_entity.id
_entity.type
_entity.pdbx_description
1 polymer ?
#
loop_
_entity_poly.entity_id
_entity_poly.type
_entity_poly.pdbx_seq_one_letter_code
_entity_poly.pdbx_strand_id
1 'polypeptide(L)'
;MVRVSGNVVEFDMSSLTPATHYTVKVYAVRDLAKSAATTTEFTTGLPLHLTDSVTEHFTVRCFLTCSNTFSLLSYVDAPQELAASNIQTENALLTWKPPRNCADECQPPTPAQEVFLSPTAVSYNMVQLSASTEYSIRLQALAGPKRSRVVTTFLTTTGVLYKHPRDCSQALLNGDATSGLHTIYVGGDEKQPLQVYCDMSTDGGGWIVFLRRKSGKVEFFRNWKNYTGGFGDMNDEFWLGLSNLHKITAGGQYELRVDLKDKGETAYAQYEKFSVSEPRSRYKVHVGGYSGTAGDSMTYHHGRPFSTYDHDNDIAVTNCALSYKGAFWYKNCHRVNLMGRYGDNNHSKGVNWFHWKGHEHSIEFAEMKIRPSNFRNLEGRRKRS
;
A
#
# COMPACT_ATOMS: atom_id res chain seq x y z
N MET A 1 30.39 23.74 12.41
CA MET A 1 30.77 23.60 13.84
C MET A 1 30.21 24.81 14.56
N VAL A 2 29.28 24.62 15.49
CA VAL A 2 28.66 25.70 16.26
C VAL A 2 29.31 25.76 17.63
N ARG A 3 29.61 26.97 18.13
CA ARG A 3 30.12 27.18 19.50
C ARG A 3 28.99 27.75 20.35
N VAL A 4 28.73 27.12 21.48
CA VAL A 4 27.75 27.57 22.48
C VAL A 4 28.46 27.83 23.81
N SER A 5 27.87 28.67 24.65
CA SER A 5 28.39 28.93 26.00
C SER A 5 28.26 27.68 26.87
N GLY A 6 29.17 27.50 27.83
CA GLY A 6 29.25 26.28 28.66
C GLY A 6 28.07 26.06 29.62
N ASN A 7 27.16 27.03 29.74
CA ASN A 7 25.93 26.96 30.53
C ASN A 7 24.68 26.61 29.70
N VAL A 8 24.83 26.33 28.41
CA VAL A 8 23.72 25.95 27.53
C VAL A 8 23.37 24.48 27.75
N VAL A 9 22.14 24.21 28.20
CA VAL A 9 21.62 22.85 28.45
C VAL A 9 20.78 22.31 27.30
N GLU A 10 20.29 23.18 26.42
CA GLU A 10 19.49 22.84 25.24
C GLU A 10 19.94 23.68 24.04
N PHE A 11 20.02 23.08 22.86
CA PHE A 11 20.41 23.75 21.63
C PHE A 11 19.48 23.36 20.49
N ASP A 12 18.83 24.37 19.90
CA ASP A 12 17.93 24.18 18.77
C ASP A 12 18.71 24.13 17.44
N MET A 13 18.46 23.07 16.66
CA MET A 13 19.09 22.85 15.36
C MET A 13 18.12 23.26 14.24
N SER A 14 18.18 24.53 13.86
CA SER A 14 17.43 25.04 12.71
C SER A 14 18.13 24.71 11.38
N SER A 15 17.34 24.61 10.30
CA SER A 15 17.81 24.36 8.91
C SER A 15 18.32 22.94 8.59
N LEU A 16 17.83 21.92 9.29
CA LEU A 16 18.11 20.53 8.91
C LEU A 16 17.33 20.13 7.65
N THR A 17 18.01 19.46 6.71
CA THR A 17 17.37 18.90 5.52
C THR A 17 16.48 17.72 5.89
N PRO A 18 15.26 17.61 5.33
CA PRO A 18 14.36 16.47 5.58
C PRO A 18 14.94 15.14 5.10
N ALA A 19 14.44 14.02 5.64
CA ALA A 19 14.86 12.65 5.26
C ALA A 19 16.37 12.40 5.36
N THR A 20 17.07 13.14 6.20
CA THR A 20 18.54 13.14 6.24
C THR A 20 19.01 12.62 7.59
N HIS A 21 19.96 11.70 7.56
CA HIS A 21 20.60 11.16 8.75
C HIS A 21 21.69 12.14 9.23
N TYR A 22 21.67 12.47 10.51
CA TYR A 22 22.59 13.38 11.16
C TYR A 22 23.32 12.69 12.31
N THR A 23 24.64 12.89 12.35
CA THR A 23 25.49 12.53 13.49
C THR A 23 25.91 13.81 14.20
N VAL A 24 25.51 13.98 15.46
CA VAL A 24 25.88 15.13 16.30
C VAL A 24 26.99 14.74 17.24
N LYS A 25 28.09 15.51 17.22
CA LYS A 25 29.23 15.36 18.14
C LYS A 25 29.36 16.60 19.01
N VAL A 26 29.33 16.40 20.33
CA VAL A 26 29.47 17.45 21.34
C VAL A 26 30.73 17.23 22.16
N TYR A 27 31.54 18.26 22.33
CA TYR A 27 32.73 18.25 23.18
C TYR A 27 32.97 19.64 23.77
N ALA A 28 33.52 19.69 24.97
CA ALA A 28 33.92 20.93 25.62
C ALA A 28 35.29 21.39 25.09
N VAL A 29 35.46 22.70 24.96
CA VAL A 29 36.73 23.33 24.57
C VAL A 29 37.10 24.38 25.60
N ARG A 30 38.33 24.33 26.09
CA ARG A 30 38.94 25.38 26.91
C ARG A 30 40.34 25.64 26.38
N ASP A 31 40.56 26.84 25.86
CA ASP A 31 41.80 27.22 25.17
C ASP A 31 42.17 26.23 24.04
N LEU A 32 43.30 25.52 24.16
CA LEU A 32 43.75 24.49 23.21
C LEU A 32 43.28 23.07 23.59
N ALA A 33 42.68 22.89 24.76
CA ALA A 33 42.26 21.58 25.26
C ALA A 33 40.82 21.26 24.82
N LYS A 34 40.59 19.99 24.44
CA LYS A 34 39.27 19.44 24.08
C LYS A 34 38.95 18.24 24.96
N SER A 35 37.71 18.13 25.42
CA SER A 35 37.24 16.92 26.09
C SER A 35 37.05 15.76 25.10
N ALA A 36 36.83 14.56 25.64
CA ALA A 36 36.21 13.49 24.87
C ALA A 36 34.86 13.96 24.30
N ALA A 37 34.54 13.50 23.09
CA ALA A 37 33.31 13.86 22.40
C ALA A 37 32.21 12.83 22.67
N THR A 38 31.02 13.30 23.03
CA THR A 38 29.79 12.51 23.06
C THR A 38 29.12 12.58 21.69
N THR A 39 28.67 11.44 21.18
CA THR A 39 28.03 11.35 19.85
C THR A 39 26.61 10.83 20.00
N THR A 40 25.68 11.43 19.27
CA THR A 40 24.31 10.93 19.10
C THR A 40 23.91 11.02 17.64
N GLU A 41 22.97 10.19 17.21
CA GLU A 41 22.51 10.08 15.83
C GLU A 41 20.99 10.20 15.77
N PHE A 42 20.48 10.87 14.73
CA PHE A 42 19.05 10.97 14.47
C PHE A 42 18.78 11.18 12.98
N THR A 43 17.55 10.92 12.54
CA THR A 43 17.11 11.17 11.15
C THR A 43 15.96 12.17 11.17
N THR A 44 16.05 13.23 10.36
CA THR A 44 14.96 14.20 10.23
C THR A 44 13.78 13.60 9.46
N GLY A 45 12.56 13.89 9.94
CA GLY A 45 11.32 13.51 9.25
C GLY A 45 11.22 14.14 7.85
N LEU A 46 10.40 13.55 6.98
CA LEU A 46 10.01 14.17 5.71
C LEU A 46 9.03 15.32 5.96
N PRO A 47 9.00 16.35 5.09
CA PRO A 47 8.00 17.41 5.21
C PRO A 47 6.64 16.76 4.97
N LEU A 48 5.80 16.76 5.99
CA LEU A 48 4.41 16.38 5.85
C LEU A 48 3.72 17.49 5.06
N HIS A 49 3.28 17.19 3.85
CA HIS A 49 2.29 18.03 3.19
C HIS A 49 0.97 17.81 3.92
N LEU A 50 0.64 18.71 4.84
CA LEU A 50 -0.70 18.81 5.44
C LEU A 50 -1.68 19.03 4.28
N THR A 51 -2.60 18.07 4.08
CA THR A 51 -3.74 18.28 3.19
C THR A 51 -4.90 18.90 3.97
N ASP A 52 -5.78 19.60 3.23
CA ASP A 52 -6.90 20.42 3.69
C ASP A 52 -7.50 20.04 5.05
N SER A 53 -7.83 21.04 5.86
CA SER A 53 -8.47 20.84 7.16
C SER A 53 -9.85 20.22 6.99
N VAL A 54 -10.07 19.02 7.51
CA VAL A 54 -11.39 18.37 7.55
C VAL A 54 -12.06 18.71 8.88
N THR A 55 -13.31 19.18 8.85
CA THR A 55 -14.08 19.47 10.06
C THR A 55 -15.04 18.33 10.34
N GLU A 56 -14.88 17.70 11.51
CA GLU A 56 -15.76 16.62 11.98
C GLU A 56 -16.60 17.11 13.16
N HIS A 57 -17.90 16.75 13.14
CA HIS A 57 -18.90 17.24 14.09
C HIS A 57 -19.41 16.10 15.00
N PHE A 58 -19.17 16.25 16.29
CA PHE A 58 -19.63 15.32 17.33
C PHE A 58 -20.65 15.98 18.24
N THR A 59 -21.81 15.34 18.38
CA THR A 59 -22.92 15.84 19.18
C THR A 59 -23.18 14.90 20.35
N VAL A 60 -22.93 15.37 21.58
CA VAL A 60 -23.29 14.66 22.81
C VAL A 60 -24.66 15.13 23.23
N ARG A 61 -25.62 14.22 23.35
CA ARG A 61 -26.94 14.58 23.88
C ARG A 61 -26.96 14.34 25.37
N CYS A 62 -27.27 15.37 26.13
CA CYS A 62 -27.44 15.31 27.57
C CYS A 62 -28.93 15.30 27.88
N PHE A 63 -29.42 14.22 28.48
CA PHE A 63 -30.77 14.17 29.02
C PHE A 63 -30.69 14.45 30.52
N LEU A 64 -31.35 15.52 30.94
CA LEU A 64 -31.64 15.75 32.34
C LEU A 64 -32.87 14.89 32.64
N THR A 65 -32.84 14.15 33.75
CA THR A 65 -33.87 13.17 34.14
C THR A 65 -35.30 13.66 33.89
N CYS A 66 -36.21 12.74 33.54
CA CYS A 66 -37.66 12.95 33.41
C CYS A 66 -38.39 13.34 34.72
N SER A 67 -37.72 14.03 35.63
CA SER A 67 -38.33 14.68 36.78
C SER A 67 -38.56 16.14 36.42
N ASN A 68 -39.84 16.53 36.35
CA ASN A 68 -40.37 17.89 36.14
C ASN A 68 -39.89 18.95 37.16
N THR A 69 -38.76 18.76 37.84
CA THR A 69 -38.26 19.61 38.92
C THR A 69 -36.99 20.39 38.58
N PHE A 70 -36.43 20.28 37.38
CA PHE A 70 -35.31 21.15 36.93
C PHE A 70 -35.56 21.80 35.56
N SER A 71 -36.66 22.55 35.47
CA SER A 71 -36.91 23.52 34.39
C SER A 71 -36.11 24.84 34.53
N LEU A 72 -35.14 24.92 35.46
CA LEU A 72 -34.53 26.18 35.91
C LEU A 72 -33.10 26.47 35.41
N LEU A 73 -32.41 25.55 34.72
CA LEU A 73 -31.08 25.87 34.19
C LEU A 73 -31.18 26.70 32.91
N SER A 74 -30.74 27.96 32.92
CA SER A 74 -30.76 28.85 31.75
C SER A 74 -29.76 28.44 30.66
N TYR A 75 -28.79 27.58 30.96
CA TYR A 75 -27.72 27.15 30.05
C TYR A 75 -27.37 25.67 30.23
N VAL A 76 -26.71 25.09 29.23
CA VAL A 76 -26.17 23.72 29.24
C VAL A 76 -24.66 23.81 29.38
N ASP A 77 -24.09 23.10 30.35
CA ASP A 77 -22.64 23.03 30.52
C ASP A 77 -22.01 22.39 29.27
N ALA A 78 -20.86 22.91 28.85
CA ALA A 78 -20.10 22.27 27.77
C ALA A 78 -19.29 21.09 28.34
N PRO A 79 -19.03 20.06 27.52
CA PRO A 79 -18.01 19.08 27.82
C PRO A 79 -16.68 19.75 28.14
N GLN A 80 -15.84 19.14 28.97
CA GLN A 80 -14.55 19.70 29.37
C GLN A 80 -13.42 18.75 28.97
N GLU A 81 -12.18 19.27 28.88
CA GLU A 81 -10.99 18.45 28.64
C GLU A 81 -11.08 17.56 27.38
N LEU A 82 -11.68 18.09 26.31
CA LEU A 82 -11.66 17.42 25.02
C LEU A 82 -10.22 17.30 24.52
N ALA A 83 -9.73 16.07 24.38
CA ALA A 83 -8.38 15.76 23.95
C ALA A 83 -8.38 14.60 22.95
N ALA A 84 -7.46 14.67 21.99
CA ALA A 84 -7.14 13.59 21.08
C ALA A 84 -5.86 12.86 21.55
N SER A 85 -5.87 11.54 21.45
CA SER A 85 -4.77 10.65 21.86
C SER A 85 -4.72 9.43 20.96
N ASN A 86 -3.64 8.64 21.04
CA ASN A 86 -3.44 7.44 20.20
C ASN A 86 -3.67 7.72 18.71
N ILE A 87 -3.17 8.86 18.23
CA ILE A 87 -3.38 9.31 16.85
C ILE A 87 -2.53 8.44 15.92
N GLN A 88 -3.17 7.78 14.96
CA GLN A 88 -2.56 6.95 13.93
C GLN A 88 -2.88 7.52 12.54
N THR A 89 -2.63 6.74 11.49
CA THR A 89 -2.83 7.12 10.09
C THR A 89 -4.32 7.24 9.75
N GLU A 90 -5.13 6.32 10.28
CA GLU A 90 -6.56 6.18 9.94
C GLU A 90 -7.50 6.21 11.16
N ASN A 91 -6.96 6.30 12.36
CA ASN A 91 -7.74 6.30 13.60
C ASN A 91 -7.15 7.24 14.66
N ALA A 92 -8.00 7.63 15.61
CA ALA A 92 -7.60 8.41 16.77
C ALA A 92 -8.64 8.23 17.90
N LEU A 93 -8.18 8.29 19.15
CA LEU A 93 -9.05 8.23 20.32
C LEU A 93 -9.33 9.64 20.85
N LEU A 94 -10.60 10.02 20.87
CA LEU A 94 -11.08 11.22 21.55
C LEU A 94 -11.50 10.89 22.97
N THR A 95 -11.17 11.78 23.92
CA THR A 95 -11.59 11.70 25.31
C THR A 95 -12.06 13.06 25.82
N TRP A 96 -13.04 13.08 26.73
CA TRP A 96 -13.53 14.31 27.37
C TRP A 96 -14.23 14.00 28.70
N LYS A 97 -14.43 15.03 29.52
CA LYS A 97 -15.32 15.01 30.69
C LYS A 97 -16.73 15.44 30.28
N PRO A 98 -17.78 14.69 30.65
CA PRO A 98 -19.15 15.00 30.27
C PRO A 98 -19.63 16.28 30.99
N PRO A 99 -20.64 16.97 30.45
CA PRO A 99 -21.27 18.09 31.14
C PRO A 99 -21.81 17.69 32.51
N ARG A 100 -21.80 18.63 33.45
CA ARG A 100 -22.36 18.39 34.78
C ARG A 100 -23.87 18.13 34.69
N ASN A 101 -24.35 17.21 35.52
CA ASN A 101 -25.76 16.81 35.65
C ASN A 101 -26.36 16.00 34.47
N CYS A 102 -25.58 15.46 33.54
CA CYS A 102 -26.14 14.53 32.54
C CYS A 102 -26.53 13.19 33.18
N ALA A 103 -27.76 12.75 32.94
CA ALA A 103 -28.29 11.45 33.37
C ALA A 103 -28.53 10.53 32.16
N ASP A 104 -28.65 9.23 32.43
CA ASP A 104 -28.89 8.21 31.41
C ASP A 104 -30.35 8.23 30.92
N GLU A 105 -30.50 7.94 29.62
CA GLU A 105 -31.72 7.60 28.86
C GLU A 105 -32.65 8.73 28.36
N CYS A 106 -32.58 8.96 27.04
CA CYS A 106 -33.75 9.04 26.16
C CYS A 106 -33.29 8.79 24.70
N GLN A 107 -34.04 8.00 23.92
CA GLN A 107 -33.68 7.67 22.53
C GLN A 107 -33.76 8.89 21.60
N PRO A 108 -32.75 9.12 20.74
CA PRO A 108 -32.78 10.21 19.78
C PRO A 108 -33.57 9.85 18.50
N PRO A 109 -34.32 10.81 17.91
CA PRO A 109 -34.69 10.76 16.51
C PRO A 109 -33.49 11.16 15.64
N THR A 110 -33.25 10.40 14.56
CA THR A 110 -32.21 10.61 13.56
C THR A 110 -32.58 11.69 12.55
N PRO A 111 -31.60 12.56 12.22
CA PRO A 111 -31.30 12.84 10.82
C PRO A 111 -29.80 12.62 10.51
N ALA A 112 -29.51 12.54 9.22
CA ALA A 112 -28.20 12.20 8.66
C ALA A 112 -27.16 13.31 8.85
N GLN A 113 -25.89 12.87 8.97
CA GLN A 113 -24.65 13.66 8.95
C GLN A 113 -24.14 14.23 10.29
N GLU A 114 -24.41 13.58 11.42
CA GLU A 114 -23.72 13.82 12.71
C GLU A 114 -23.57 12.52 13.50
N VAL A 115 -22.46 12.37 14.25
CA VAL A 115 -22.30 11.24 15.20
C VAL A 115 -22.94 11.63 16.53
N PHE A 116 -23.99 10.89 16.92
CA PHE A 116 -24.68 11.07 18.21
C PHE A 116 -24.10 10.12 19.26
N LEU A 117 -23.70 10.68 20.40
CA LEU A 117 -23.11 9.94 21.52
C LEU A 117 -24.03 9.94 22.75
N SER A 118 -23.85 8.93 23.61
CA SER A 118 -24.53 8.85 24.91
C SER A 118 -24.24 10.08 25.79
N PRO A 119 -25.19 10.54 26.64
CA PRO A 119 -24.95 11.58 27.64
C PRO A 119 -23.73 11.34 28.54
N THR A 120 -23.45 10.08 28.83
CA THR A 120 -22.39 9.61 29.71
C THR A 120 -21.13 9.18 28.95
N ALA A 121 -21.11 9.33 27.61
CA ALA A 121 -19.92 9.03 26.83
C ALA A 121 -18.77 9.94 27.26
N VAL A 122 -17.61 9.32 27.51
CA VAL A 122 -16.35 9.97 27.89
C VAL A 122 -15.28 9.82 26.80
N SER A 123 -15.55 9.02 25.78
CA SER A 123 -14.60 8.70 24.72
C SER A 123 -15.29 8.32 23.42
N TYR A 124 -14.60 8.55 22.30
CA TYR A 124 -15.03 8.11 20.98
C TYR A 124 -13.81 7.69 20.14
N ASN A 125 -13.90 6.53 19.49
CA ASN A 125 -12.86 6.05 18.60
C ASN A 125 -13.17 6.48 17.16
N MET A 126 -12.39 7.42 16.64
CA MET A 126 -12.47 7.84 15.24
C MET A 126 -11.81 6.80 14.36
N VAL A 127 -12.47 6.43 13.26
CA VAL A 127 -11.98 5.47 12.25
C VAL A 127 -12.16 6.07 10.86
N GLN A 128 -11.50 5.50 9.85
CA GLN A 128 -11.56 5.96 8.46
C GLN A 128 -11.04 7.40 8.26
N LEU A 129 -10.09 7.83 9.10
CA LEU A 129 -9.40 9.10 8.89
C LEU A 129 -8.45 9.01 7.68
N SER A 130 -8.24 10.15 7.04
CA SER A 130 -7.22 10.33 6.00
C SER A 130 -5.88 10.60 6.67
N ALA A 131 -4.82 9.91 6.24
CA ALA A 131 -3.47 10.14 6.72
C ALA A 131 -2.92 11.51 6.29
N SER A 132 -2.00 12.07 7.06
CA SER A 132 -1.43 13.42 6.85
C SER A 132 -2.47 14.56 6.80
N THR A 133 -3.62 14.37 7.43
CA THR A 133 -4.73 15.33 7.39
C THR A 133 -4.94 15.97 8.74
N GLU A 134 -5.14 17.28 8.74
CA GLU A 134 -5.55 18.01 9.93
C GLU A 134 -7.06 17.91 10.12
N TYR A 135 -7.47 17.53 11.33
CA TYR A 135 -8.86 17.41 11.73
C TYR A 135 -9.19 18.46 12.79
N SER A 136 -10.22 19.26 12.51
CA SER A 136 -10.87 20.13 13.49
C SER A 136 -12.08 19.41 14.09
N ILE A 137 -11.94 18.88 15.30
CA ILE A 137 -13.00 18.17 16.02
C ILE A 137 -13.81 19.16 16.84
N ARG A 138 -15.12 19.20 16.59
CA ARG A 138 -16.06 20.04 17.36
C ARG A 138 -17.00 19.17 18.18
N LEU A 139 -17.02 19.39 19.49
CA LEU A 139 -17.90 18.71 20.44
C LEU A 139 -18.90 19.71 21.03
N GLN A 140 -20.18 19.37 20.99
CA GLN A 140 -21.24 20.19 21.58
C GLN A 140 -22.22 19.32 22.38
N ALA A 141 -22.57 19.77 23.58
CA ALA A 141 -23.67 19.19 24.36
C ALA A 141 -25.01 19.86 24.02
N LEU A 142 -26.06 19.04 23.85
CA LEU A 142 -27.44 19.45 23.63
C LEU A 142 -28.34 18.98 24.77
N ALA A 143 -29.26 19.83 25.25
CA ALA A 143 -30.32 19.45 26.17
C ALA A 143 -31.66 20.06 25.71
N GLY A 144 -32.50 19.25 25.05
CA GLY A 144 -33.71 19.75 24.37
C GLY A 144 -33.36 20.84 23.34
N PRO A 145 -33.97 22.04 23.40
CA PRO A 145 -33.66 23.14 22.49
C PRO A 145 -32.36 23.89 22.84
N LYS A 146 -31.78 23.64 24.02
CA LYS A 146 -30.60 24.38 24.51
C LYS A 146 -29.32 23.73 24.01
N ARG A 147 -28.34 24.58 23.69
CA ARG A 147 -27.01 24.17 23.22
C ARG A 147 -25.94 24.78 24.12
N SER A 148 -24.95 23.98 24.48
CA SER A 148 -23.73 24.48 25.13
C SER A 148 -22.82 25.20 24.13
N ARG A 149 -21.77 25.86 24.62
CA ARG A 149 -20.67 26.32 23.76
C ARG A 149 -19.99 25.12 23.10
N VAL A 150 -19.51 25.32 21.87
CA VAL A 150 -18.72 24.31 21.15
C VAL A 150 -17.32 24.26 21.76
N VAL A 151 -16.85 23.06 22.07
CA VAL A 151 -15.45 22.80 22.45
C VAL A 151 -14.75 22.19 21.26
N THR A 152 -13.55 22.67 20.96
CA THR A 152 -12.80 22.26 19.77
C THR A 152 -11.45 21.72 20.20
N THR A 153 -11.00 20.65 19.55
CA THR A 153 -9.61 20.20 19.57
C THR A 153 -9.15 19.96 18.14
N PHE A 154 -7.84 19.98 17.94
CA PHE A 154 -7.22 19.67 16.66
C PHE A 154 -6.40 18.39 16.81
N LEU A 155 -6.35 17.60 15.75
CA LEU A 155 -5.36 16.53 15.61
C LEU A 155 -4.86 16.50 14.18
N THR A 156 -3.66 15.99 14.00
CA THR A 156 -3.11 15.67 12.69
C THR A 156 -2.82 14.18 12.69
N THR A 157 -3.45 13.44 11.78
CA THR A 157 -3.17 12.01 11.62
C THR A 157 -1.70 11.80 11.26
N THR A 158 -1.13 10.67 11.67
CA THR A 158 0.27 10.38 11.33
C THR A 158 0.42 10.30 9.82
N GLY A 159 1.54 10.83 9.33
CA GLY A 159 1.72 10.95 7.90
C GLY A 159 2.14 9.66 7.23
N VAL A 160 1.61 9.44 6.03
CA VAL A 160 2.10 8.42 5.10
C VAL A 160 3.09 9.05 4.13
N LEU A 161 4.18 8.33 3.82
CA LEU A 161 5.22 8.80 2.90
C LEU A 161 4.66 9.02 1.48
N TYR A 162 3.73 8.17 1.08
CA TYR A 162 3.08 8.19 -0.23
C TYR A 162 1.56 8.17 -0.05
N LYS A 163 0.90 9.33 -0.13
CA LYS A 163 -0.57 9.43 -0.06
C LYS A 163 -1.27 8.58 -1.13
N HIS A 164 -0.70 8.57 -2.34
CA HIS A 164 -1.17 7.79 -3.47
C HIS A 164 -0.05 6.84 -3.90
N PRO A 165 0.12 5.69 -3.21
CA PRO A 165 1.21 4.77 -3.50
C PRO A 165 1.07 4.25 -4.93
N ARG A 166 2.09 4.46 -5.76
CA ARG A 166 2.05 4.09 -7.18
C ARG A 166 2.22 2.59 -7.44
N ASP A 167 2.75 1.89 -6.43
CA ASP A 167 3.08 0.47 -6.46
C ASP A 167 3.10 -0.09 -5.03
N CYS A 168 3.15 -1.42 -4.89
CA CYS A 168 3.19 -2.09 -3.59
C CYS A 168 4.45 -1.75 -2.77
N SER A 169 5.52 -1.30 -3.41
CA SER A 169 6.74 -0.91 -2.70
C SER A 169 6.55 0.39 -1.91
N GLN A 170 5.78 1.33 -2.46
CA GLN A 170 5.38 2.55 -1.75
C GLN A 170 4.37 2.26 -0.63
N ALA A 171 3.43 1.34 -0.84
CA ALA A 171 2.53 0.89 0.23
C ALA A 171 3.33 0.25 1.39
N LEU A 172 4.29 -0.63 1.07
CA LEU A 172 5.17 -1.22 2.09
C LEU A 172 5.99 -0.14 2.85
N LEU A 173 6.46 0.89 2.15
CA LEU A 173 7.17 2.01 2.78
C LEU A 173 6.25 2.89 3.65
N ASN A 174 4.95 2.93 3.39
CA ASN A 174 3.96 3.54 4.27
C ASN A 174 3.71 2.73 5.56
N GLY A 175 4.24 1.50 5.65
CA GLY A 175 4.08 0.62 6.80
C GLY A 175 3.13 -0.56 6.56
N ASP A 176 2.53 -0.67 5.37
CA ASP A 176 1.63 -1.76 5.01
C ASP A 176 2.42 -3.06 4.78
N ALA A 177 2.71 -3.79 5.85
CA ALA A 177 3.56 -4.98 5.82
C ALA A 177 2.81 -6.30 5.57
N THR A 178 1.48 -6.26 5.49
CA THR A 178 0.65 -7.45 5.34
C THR A 178 0.40 -7.75 3.86
N SER A 179 0.67 -8.96 3.40
CA SER A 179 0.33 -9.38 2.02
C SER A 179 -1.20 -9.44 1.83
N GLY A 180 -1.69 -8.94 0.71
CA GLY A 180 -3.13 -8.88 0.44
C GLY A 180 -3.50 -7.84 -0.60
N LEU A 181 -4.80 -7.59 -0.74
CA LEU A 181 -5.31 -6.56 -1.66
C LEU A 181 -4.96 -5.17 -1.15
N HIS A 182 -4.35 -4.36 -2.03
CA HIS A 182 -4.08 -2.95 -1.79
C HIS A 182 -4.56 -2.13 -2.99
N THR A 183 -4.86 -0.86 -2.74
CA THR A 183 -5.12 0.11 -3.81
C THR A 183 -3.83 0.87 -4.09
N ILE A 184 -3.38 0.81 -5.33
CA ILE A 184 -2.30 1.66 -5.85
C ILE A 184 -2.87 2.70 -6.81
N TYR A 185 -2.11 3.74 -7.10
CA TYR A 185 -2.52 4.84 -7.97
C TYR A 185 -1.51 4.96 -9.11
N VAL A 186 -1.92 4.57 -10.31
CA VAL A 186 -1.00 4.49 -11.45
C VAL A 186 -0.34 5.85 -11.69
N GLY A 187 0.99 5.89 -11.64
CA GLY A 187 1.76 7.15 -11.77
C GLY A 187 1.62 8.12 -10.59
N GLY A 188 0.98 7.73 -9.49
CA GLY A 188 0.63 8.59 -8.36
C GLY A 188 -0.61 9.46 -8.61
N ASP A 189 -1.37 9.19 -9.66
CA ASP A 189 -2.59 9.93 -10.01
C ASP A 189 -3.80 9.41 -9.22
N GLU A 190 -4.36 10.23 -8.34
CA GLU A 190 -5.54 9.92 -7.53
C GLU A 190 -6.75 9.48 -8.37
N LYS A 191 -6.83 9.94 -9.63
CA LYS A 191 -7.91 9.59 -10.56
C LYS A 191 -7.75 8.22 -11.21
N GLN A 192 -6.63 7.53 -10.96
CA GLN A 192 -6.32 6.21 -11.53
C GLN A 192 -6.06 5.16 -10.43
N PRO A 193 -7.04 4.91 -9.55
CA PRO A 193 -6.93 3.83 -8.57
C PRO A 193 -6.95 2.46 -9.28
N LEU A 194 -6.09 1.56 -8.84
CA LEU A 194 -6.00 0.19 -9.31
C LEU A 194 -5.84 -0.74 -8.10
N GLN A 195 -6.78 -1.67 -7.96
CA GLN A 195 -6.64 -2.73 -6.97
C GLN A 195 -5.60 -3.76 -7.46
N VAL A 196 -4.69 -4.16 -6.57
CA VAL A 196 -3.65 -5.16 -6.84
C VAL A 196 -3.47 -6.07 -5.64
N TYR A 197 -2.96 -7.28 -5.87
CA TYR A 197 -2.46 -8.12 -4.78
C TYR A 197 -0.99 -7.78 -4.52
N CYS A 198 -0.69 -7.31 -3.31
CA CYS A 198 0.67 -7.07 -2.86
C CYS A 198 1.21 -8.27 -2.10
N ASP A 199 2.37 -8.77 -2.54
CA ASP A 199 3.21 -9.65 -1.73
C ASP A 199 4.23 -8.79 -0.98
N MET A 200 4.02 -8.68 0.32
CA MET A 200 4.81 -7.86 1.24
C MET A 200 5.88 -8.67 1.99
N SER A 201 6.03 -9.96 1.72
CA SER A 201 6.92 -10.85 2.48
C SER A 201 8.08 -11.40 1.65
N THR A 202 7.86 -11.78 0.38
CA THR A 202 8.90 -12.44 -0.42
C THR A 202 10.04 -11.48 -0.75
N ASP A 203 11.29 -11.87 -0.46
CA ASP A 203 12.51 -11.10 -0.83
C ASP A 203 12.44 -9.61 -0.41
N GLY A 204 11.94 -9.32 0.79
CA GLY A 204 11.78 -7.95 1.30
C GLY A 204 10.46 -7.27 0.89
N GLY A 205 9.60 -7.95 0.15
CA GLY A 205 8.24 -7.49 -0.15
C GLY A 205 8.14 -6.38 -1.18
N GLY A 206 6.99 -5.69 -1.18
CA GLY A 206 6.71 -4.58 -2.08
C GLY A 206 6.38 -5.02 -3.51
N TRP A 207 5.94 -6.27 -3.71
CA TRP A 207 5.70 -6.84 -5.02
C TRP A 207 4.24 -6.74 -5.45
N ILE A 208 3.98 -6.24 -6.65
CA ILE A 208 2.69 -6.35 -7.32
C ILE A 208 2.62 -7.72 -7.99
N VAL A 209 1.73 -8.61 -7.52
CA VAL A 209 1.46 -9.88 -8.18
C VAL A 209 0.54 -9.63 -9.39
N PHE A 210 0.91 -10.17 -10.55
CA PHE A 210 0.13 -9.98 -11.78
C PHE A 210 -0.30 -11.26 -12.49
N LEU A 211 0.26 -12.40 -12.09
CA LEU A 211 -0.20 -13.73 -12.47
C LEU A 211 -0.15 -14.61 -11.22
N ARG A 212 -1.18 -15.41 -10.99
CA ARG A 212 -1.18 -16.48 -9.99
C ARG A 212 -1.89 -17.72 -10.50
N ARG A 213 -1.21 -18.86 -10.42
CA ARG A 213 -1.70 -20.22 -10.68
C ARG A 213 -1.53 -21.03 -9.41
N LYS A 214 -2.57 -21.73 -8.96
CA LYS A 214 -2.52 -22.55 -7.72
C LYS A 214 -3.61 -23.62 -7.59
N SER A 215 -4.65 -23.59 -8.43
CA SER A 215 -5.83 -24.43 -8.23
C SER A 215 -6.45 -24.97 -9.52
N GLY A 216 -6.24 -24.30 -10.66
CA GLY A 216 -6.88 -24.64 -11.93
C GLY A 216 -8.36 -24.27 -12.02
N LYS A 217 -8.89 -23.48 -11.08
CA LYS A 217 -10.29 -23.06 -11.06
C LYS A 217 -10.61 -22.02 -12.12
N VAL A 218 -9.60 -21.25 -12.56
CA VAL A 218 -9.77 -20.22 -13.58
C VAL A 218 -9.26 -20.72 -14.92
N GLU A 219 -10.11 -20.66 -15.94
CA GLU A 219 -9.71 -20.95 -17.31
C GLU A 219 -8.80 -19.83 -17.85
N PHE A 220 -7.58 -20.18 -18.28
CA PHE A 220 -6.62 -19.22 -18.87
C PHE A 220 -6.63 -19.24 -20.40
N PHE A 221 -7.27 -20.21 -21.07
CA PHE A 221 -7.40 -20.16 -22.52
C PHE A 221 -8.44 -19.11 -22.97
N ARG A 222 -8.03 -17.84 -23.00
CA ARG A 222 -8.89 -16.66 -23.22
C ARG A 222 -8.42 -15.78 -24.38
N ASN A 223 -9.35 -14.93 -24.84
CA ASN A 223 -9.13 -14.01 -25.95
C ASN A 223 -8.29 -12.78 -25.57
N TRP A 224 -7.88 -12.03 -26.60
CA TRP A 224 -7.10 -10.79 -26.47
C TRP A 224 -7.75 -9.75 -25.57
N LYS A 225 -9.08 -9.59 -25.66
CA LYS A 225 -9.84 -8.63 -24.84
C LYS A 225 -9.70 -8.95 -23.35
N ASN A 226 -9.81 -10.21 -22.96
CA ASN A 226 -9.63 -10.65 -21.58
C ASN A 226 -8.18 -10.46 -21.11
N TYR A 227 -7.18 -10.83 -21.92
CA TYR A 227 -5.78 -10.61 -21.54
C TYR A 227 -5.39 -9.13 -21.47
N THR A 228 -6.05 -8.27 -22.24
CA THR A 228 -5.86 -6.82 -22.15
C THR A 228 -6.46 -6.24 -20.86
N GLY A 229 -7.68 -6.63 -20.51
CA GLY A 229 -8.43 -6.10 -19.37
C GLY A 229 -8.14 -6.75 -18.01
N GLY A 230 -7.59 -7.97 -17.99
CA GLY A 230 -7.46 -8.76 -16.77
C GLY A 230 -8.68 -9.65 -16.50
N PHE A 231 -8.49 -10.67 -15.68
CA PHE A 231 -9.54 -11.62 -15.27
C PHE A 231 -9.12 -12.45 -14.05
N GLY A 232 -10.10 -13.10 -13.41
CA GLY A 232 -9.89 -13.97 -12.26
C GLY A 232 -10.14 -13.26 -10.93
N ASP A 233 -9.73 -13.90 -9.84
CA ASP A 233 -9.84 -13.39 -8.47
C ASP A 233 -8.44 -13.17 -7.90
N MET A 234 -8.13 -11.94 -7.48
CA MET A 234 -6.83 -11.58 -6.93
C MET A 234 -6.49 -12.35 -5.63
N ASN A 235 -7.48 -12.89 -4.93
CA ASN A 235 -7.27 -13.79 -3.79
C ASN A 235 -7.07 -15.26 -4.20
N ASP A 236 -7.41 -15.63 -5.43
CA ASP A 236 -7.27 -16.99 -5.99
C ASP A 236 -6.34 -17.05 -7.21
N GLU A 237 -6.83 -17.41 -8.39
CA GLU A 237 -6.07 -17.35 -9.64
C GLU A 237 -6.51 -16.15 -10.47
N PHE A 238 -5.53 -15.41 -11.02
CA PHE A 238 -5.84 -14.23 -11.81
C PHE A 238 -4.73 -13.83 -12.76
N TRP A 239 -5.11 -12.94 -13.69
CA TRP A 239 -4.24 -12.18 -14.57
C TRP A 239 -4.59 -10.69 -14.45
N LEU A 240 -3.61 -9.85 -14.13
CA LEU A 240 -3.84 -8.41 -13.86
C LEU A 240 -4.25 -7.60 -15.11
N GLY A 241 -3.88 -8.06 -16.31
CA GLY A 241 -4.17 -7.36 -17.57
C GLY A 241 -2.95 -6.67 -18.17
N LEU A 242 -2.78 -6.78 -19.49
CA LEU A 242 -1.67 -6.18 -20.23
C LEU A 242 -1.71 -4.65 -20.20
N SER A 243 -2.91 -4.05 -20.21
CA SER A 243 -3.08 -2.59 -20.12
C SER A 243 -2.53 -2.06 -18.80
N ASN A 244 -2.83 -2.74 -17.68
CA ASN A 244 -2.33 -2.38 -16.36
C ASN A 244 -0.81 -2.58 -16.27
N LEU A 245 -0.29 -3.71 -16.76
CA LEU A 245 1.17 -3.96 -16.77
C LEU A 245 1.94 -2.92 -17.58
N HIS A 246 1.42 -2.53 -18.75
CA HIS A 246 2.02 -1.47 -19.54
C HIS A 246 2.05 -0.14 -18.78
N LYS A 247 0.91 0.28 -18.22
CA LYS A 247 0.82 1.53 -17.46
C LYS A 247 1.77 1.57 -16.26
N ILE A 248 1.85 0.49 -15.50
CA ILE A 248 2.74 0.38 -14.32
C ILE A 248 4.20 0.46 -14.77
N THR A 249 4.60 -0.38 -15.75
CA THR A 249 6.00 -0.47 -16.19
C THR A 249 6.47 0.69 -17.06
N ALA A 250 5.55 1.50 -17.60
CA ALA A 250 5.89 2.75 -18.28
C ALA A 250 6.36 3.85 -17.30
N GLY A 251 5.96 3.77 -16.03
CA GLY A 251 6.28 4.77 -15.00
C GLY A 251 7.68 4.64 -14.38
N GLY A 252 8.47 3.63 -14.73
CA GLY A 252 9.80 3.43 -14.16
C GLY A 252 10.45 2.10 -14.52
N GLN A 253 11.62 1.82 -13.95
CA GLN A 253 12.33 0.56 -14.15
C GLN A 253 11.88 -0.47 -13.12
N TYR A 254 11.23 -1.53 -13.58
CA TYR A 254 10.75 -2.63 -12.74
C TYR A 254 11.62 -3.87 -12.90
N GLU A 255 11.76 -4.63 -11.82
CA GLU A 255 12.25 -5.99 -11.86
C GLU A 255 11.07 -6.98 -11.85
N LEU A 256 11.26 -8.12 -12.52
CA LEU A 256 10.32 -9.24 -12.52
C LEU A 256 10.85 -10.33 -11.59
N ARG A 257 9.99 -10.88 -10.76
CA ARG A 257 10.21 -12.14 -10.05
C ARG A 257 9.15 -13.15 -10.43
N VAL A 258 9.57 -14.39 -10.61
CA VAL A 258 8.71 -15.55 -10.81
C VAL A 258 8.99 -16.55 -9.69
N ASP A 259 7.97 -16.89 -8.92
CA ASP A 259 8.04 -17.90 -7.87
C ASP A 259 7.29 -19.15 -8.33
N LEU A 260 7.93 -20.31 -8.24
CA LEU A 260 7.41 -21.60 -8.67
C LEU A 260 7.46 -22.60 -7.52
N LYS A 261 6.42 -23.41 -7.37
CA LYS A 261 6.37 -24.51 -6.41
C LYS A 261 5.67 -25.72 -7.02
N ASP A 262 6.25 -26.89 -6.80
CA ASP A 262 5.75 -28.16 -7.33
C ASP A 262 6.16 -29.30 -6.40
N LYS A 263 5.20 -30.07 -5.88
CA LYS A 263 5.46 -31.25 -5.04
C LYS A 263 6.41 -31.00 -3.85
N GLY A 264 6.33 -29.79 -3.29
CA GLY A 264 7.18 -29.35 -2.17
C GLY A 264 8.52 -28.73 -2.57
N GLU A 265 8.96 -28.88 -3.81
CA GLU A 265 10.13 -28.16 -4.34
C GLU A 265 9.76 -26.72 -4.69
N THR A 266 10.73 -25.81 -4.55
CA THR A 266 10.56 -24.40 -4.91
C THR A 266 11.72 -23.95 -5.79
N ALA A 267 11.41 -23.07 -6.73
CA ALA A 267 12.39 -22.40 -7.56
C ALA A 267 11.93 -20.99 -7.87
N TYR A 268 12.87 -20.10 -8.17
CA TYR A 268 12.54 -18.75 -8.58
C TYR A 268 13.39 -18.27 -9.75
N ALA A 269 12.89 -17.30 -10.48
CA ALA A 269 13.63 -16.56 -11.50
C ALA A 269 13.40 -15.07 -11.29
N GLN A 270 14.46 -14.28 -11.39
CA GLN A 270 14.43 -12.84 -11.22
C GLN A 270 15.13 -12.18 -12.41
N TYR A 271 14.55 -11.10 -12.90
CA TYR A 271 15.06 -10.32 -14.03
C TYR A 271 15.12 -8.86 -13.60
N GLU A 272 16.32 -8.28 -13.58
CA GLU A 272 16.56 -6.89 -13.17
C GLU A 272 15.78 -5.87 -14.00
N LYS A 273 15.47 -6.22 -15.26
CA LYS A 273 14.73 -5.36 -16.19
C LYS A 273 13.49 -6.09 -16.66
N PHE A 274 12.33 -5.48 -16.44
CA PHE A 274 11.04 -5.92 -16.95
C PHE A 274 10.20 -4.73 -17.38
N SER A 275 9.70 -4.77 -18.62
CA SER A 275 8.66 -3.84 -19.07
C SER A 275 7.75 -4.45 -20.13
N VAL A 276 6.54 -3.91 -20.20
CA VAL A 276 5.54 -4.27 -21.22
C VAL A 276 5.27 -3.04 -22.08
N SER A 277 5.47 -3.18 -23.38
CA SER A 277 5.33 -2.09 -24.34
C SER A 277 3.87 -1.72 -24.58
N GLU A 278 3.65 -0.61 -25.29
CA GLU A 278 2.31 -0.08 -25.59
C GLU A 278 1.44 -1.01 -26.46
N PRO A 279 0.11 -0.81 -26.51
CA PRO A 279 -0.80 -1.64 -27.29
C PRO A 279 -0.45 -1.69 -28.79
N ARG A 280 0.03 -0.58 -29.38
CA ARG A 280 0.42 -0.51 -30.80
C ARG A 280 1.55 -1.48 -31.15
N SER A 281 2.43 -1.72 -30.19
CA SER A 281 3.52 -2.70 -30.32
C SER A 281 3.08 -4.13 -30.01
N ARG A 282 1.80 -4.35 -29.68
CA ARG A 282 1.20 -5.62 -29.24
C ARG A 282 1.80 -6.11 -27.92
N TYR A 283 1.98 -5.17 -26.98
CA TYR A 283 2.45 -5.44 -25.63
C TYR A 283 3.76 -6.25 -25.57
N LYS A 284 4.75 -5.90 -26.41
CA LYS A 284 6.06 -6.57 -26.40
C LYS A 284 6.68 -6.60 -25.01
N VAL A 285 7.16 -7.77 -24.59
CA VAL A 285 7.88 -7.93 -23.33
C VAL A 285 9.35 -7.63 -23.50
N HIS A 286 9.92 -6.89 -22.55
CA HIS A 286 11.37 -6.72 -22.41
C HIS A 286 11.79 -7.32 -21.08
N VAL A 287 12.68 -8.30 -21.13
CA VAL A 287 13.28 -8.96 -19.96
C VAL A 287 14.80 -8.94 -20.04
N GLY A 288 15.50 -8.83 -18.92
CA GLY A 288 16.96 -8.94 -18.90
C GLY A 288 17.55 -8.97 -17.49
N GLY A 289 18.84 -9.33 -17.39
CA GLY A 289 19.54 -9.44 -16.10
C GLY A 289 19.03 -10.61 -15.26
N TYR A 290 19.04 -11.82 -15.83
CA TYR A 290 18.55 -13.01 -15.16
C TYR A 290 19.40 -13.39 -13.94
N SER A 291 18.73 -13.80 -12.86
CA SER A 291 19.28 -14.55 -11.74
C SER A 291 18.22 -15.49 -11.16
N GLY A 292 18.62 -16.52 -10.41
CA GLY A 292 17.70 -17.43 -9.73
C GLY A 292 18.03 -18.91 -9.93
N THR A 293 17.10 -19.77 -9.53
CA THR A 293 17.29 -21.23 -9.46
C THR A 293 16.42 -22.01 -10.45
N ALA A 294 15.42 -21.38 -11.08
CA ALA A 294 14.52 -22.06 -12.03
C ALA A 294 15.14 -22.27 -13.43
N GLY A 295 16.35 -21.77 -13.69
CA GLY A 295 16.92 -21.64 -15.04
C GLY A 295 16.26 -20.53 -15.88
N ASP A 296 17.01 -19.94 -16.81
CA ASP A 296 16.55 -18.81 -17.62
C ASP A 296 15.65 -19.24 -18.78
N SER A 297 14.34 -19.32 -18.52
CA SER A 297 13.35 -19.62 -19.54
C SER A 297 12.75 -18.37 -20.20
N MET A 298 12.77 -17.18 -19.56
CA MET A 298 12.11 -16.00 -20.12
C MET A 298 12.95 -15.27 -21.16
N THR A 299 14.28 -15.35 -21.14
CA THR A 299 15.11 -14.67 -22.15
C THR A 299 14.77 -15.12 -23.58
N TYR A 300 14.32 -16.37 -23.76
CA TYR A 300 13.78 -16.87 -25.04
C TYR A 300 12.61 -16.02 -25.58
N HIS A 301 11.82 -15.45 -24.67
CA HIS A 301 10.63 -14.63 -24.94
C HIS A 301 10.93 -13.13 -25.06
N HIS A 302 12.18 -12.70 -24.83
CA HIS A 302 12.57 -11.29 -24.93
C HIS A 302 12.20 -10.68 -26.30
N GLY A 303 11.59 -9.49 -26.27
CA GLY A 303 11.20 -8.71 -27.44
C GLY A 303 9.98 -9.24 -28.20
N ARG A 304 9.34 -10.31 -27.72
CA ARG A 304 8.19 -10.93 -28.39
C ARG A 304 6.89 -10.20 -28.06
N PRO A 305 6.01 -9.99 -29.04
CA PRO A 305 4.65 -9.50 -28.79
C PRO A 305 3.82 -10.56 -28.07
N PHE A 306 2.72 -10.14 -27.45
CA PHE A 306 1.79 -11.07 -26.82
C PHE A 306 0.88 -11.73 -27.88
N SER A 307 0.49 -12.98 -27.65
CA SER A 307 -0.37 -13.74 -28.55
C SER A 307 -1.47 -14.48 -27.78
N THR A 308 -2.69 -14.46 -28.31
CA THR A 308 -3.87 -15.22 -27.84
C THR A 308 -4.44 -16.03 -29.01
N TYR A 309 -5.40 -16.91 -28.75
CA TYR A 309 -5.94 -17.78 -29.81
C TYR A 309 -6.62 -17.00 -30.96
N ASP A 310 -7.09 -15.79 -30.69
CA ASP A 310 -7.75 -14.89 -31.64
C ASP A 310 -6.84 -13.77 -32.16
N HIS A 311 -5.61 -13.66 -31.66
CA HIS A 311 -4.60 -12.71 -32.11
C HIS A 311 -3.23 -13.37 -32.17
N ASP A 312 -2.90 -13.91 -33.34
CA ASP A 312 -1.60 -14.50 -33.61
C ASP A 312 -0.56 -13.41 -33.91
N ASN A 313 0.40 -13.26 -33.01
CA ASN A 313 1.52 -12.33 -33.17
C ASN A 313 2.88 -13.02 -33.01
N ASP A 314 2.89 -14.35 -32.87
CA ASP A 314 4.14 -15.09 -32.73
C ASP A 314 4.82 -15.26 -34.09
N ILE A 315 5.98 -15.94 -34.11
CA ILE A 315 6.76 -16.13 -35.35
C ILE A 315 6.66 -17.58 -35.85
N ALA A 316 5.83 -18.41 -35.22
CA ALA A 316 5.64 -19.79 -35.65
C ALA A 316 4.77 -19.82 -36.90
N VAL A 317 4.78 -20.97 -37.59
CA VAL A 317 3.89 -21.21 -38.74
C VAL A 317 2.44 -21.41 -38.28
N THR A 318 2.25 -21.89 -37.06
CA THR A 318 0.94 -22.11 -36.44
C THR A 318 0.77 -21.20 -35.23
N ASN A 319 -0.44 -20.71 -34.98
CA ASN A 319 -0.73 -19.94 -33.76
C ASN A 319 -0.40 -20.75 -32.50
N CYS A 320 0.65 -20.35 -31.77
CA CYS A 320 1.12 -21.04 -30.58
C CYS A 320 0.06 -21.06 -29.47
N ALA A 321 -0.71 -19.98 -29.31
CA ALA A 321 -1.76 -19.89 -28.32
C ALA A 321 -2.86 -20.93 -28.58
N LEU A 322 -3.24 -21.12 -29.85
CA LEU A 322 -4.23 -22.12 -30.24
C LEU A 322 -3.71 -23.56 -30.05
N SER A 323 -2.45 -23.81 -30.41
CA SER A 323 -1.79 -25.12 -30.32
C SER A 323 -1.59 -25.58 -28.85
N TYR A 324 -1.16 -24.67 -27.98
CA TYR A 324 -0.78 -24.98 -26.59
C TYR A 324 -1.79 -24.52 -25.54
N LYS A 325 -2.98 -24.08 -25.97
CA LYS A 325 -4.15 -23.77 -25.12
C LYS A 325 -3.83 -22.81 -23.97
N GLY A 326 -3.15 -21.71 -24.30
CA GLY A 326 -2.83 -20.65 -23.35
C GLY A 326 -2.65 -19.31 -24.07
N ALA A 327 -1.99 -18.35 -23.42
CA ALA A 327 -1.55 -17.11 -24.04
C ALA A 327 -0.25 -16.63 -23.43
N PHE A 328 0.66 -16.12 -24.25
CA PHE A 328 1.95 -15.66 -23.77
C PHE A 328 2.65 -14.76 -24.80
N TRP A 329 3.81 -14.24 -24.43
CA TRP A 329 4.76 -13.64 -25.37
C TRP A 329 5.46 -14.73 -26.20
N TYR A 330 4.70 -15.49 -26.97
CA TYR A 330 5.19 -16.65 -27.72
C TYR A 330 6.22 -16.29 -28.78
N LYS A 331 7.11 -17.25 -29.08
CA LYS A 331 8.08 -17.19 -30.19
C LYS A 331 7.81 -18.32 -31.18
N ASN A 332 8.39 -19.51 -30.97
CA ASN A 332 8.13 -20.71 -31.76
C ASN A 332 8.41 -22.00 -30.95
N CYS A 333 7.65 -22.32 -29.91
CA CYS A 333 6.57 -21.53 -29.33
C CYS A 333 6.95 -20.98 -27.95
N HIS A 334 7.36 -21.84 -27.01
CA HIS A 334 7.65 -21.38 -25.65
C HIS A 334 8.75 -22.16 -24.94
N ARG A 335 9.37 -21.47 -23.97
CA ARG A 335 10.08 -22.07 -22.84
C ARG A 335 9.35 -21.80 -21.51
N VAL A 336 8.41 -20.85 -21.52
CA VAL A 336 7.52 -20.52 -20.41
C VAL A 336 6.07 -20.53 -20.92
N ASN A 337 5.20 -21.27 -20.23
CA ASN A 337 3.77 -21.32 -20.51
C ASN A 337 2.97 -21.28 -19.20
N LEU A 338 3.23 -20.29 -18.34
CA LEU A 338 2.55 -20.20 -17.02
C LEU A 338 1.04 -19.93 -17.13
N MET A 339 0.55 -19.57 -18.32
CA MET A 339 -0.87 -19.39 -18.64
C MET A 339 -1.44 -20.58 -19.44
N GLY A 340 -0.73 -21.72 -19.47
CA GLY A 340 -1.22 -22.96 -20.06
C GLY A 340 -2.29 -23.65 -19.21
N ARG A 341 -2.71 -24.84 -19.65
CA ARG A 341 -3.72 -25.66 -18.97
C ARG A 341 -3.19 -26.19 -17.64
N TYR A 342 -3.94 -25.94 -16.58
CA TYR A 342 -3.56 -26.41 -15.25
C TYR A 342 -3.59 -27.94 -15.19
N GLY A 343 -2.55 -28.56 -14.64
CA GLY A 343 -2.46 -30.03 -14.48
C GLY A 343 -2.30 -30.84 -15.79
N ASP A 344 -2.21 -30.20 -16.95
CA ASP A 344 -2.02 -30.90 -18.24
C ASP A 344 -0.54 -31.24 -18.48
N ASN A 345 -0.17 -32.50 -18.27
CA ASN A 345 1.19 -33.02 -18.47
C ASN A 345 1.49 -33.42 -19.92
N ASN A 346 0.55 -33.24 -20.86
CA ASN A 346 0.88 -33.43 -22.27
C ASN A 346 1.93 -32.40 -22.71
N HIS A 347 2.82 -32.83 -23.60
CA HIS A 347 3.94 -32.01 -24.07
C HIS A 347 3.50 -30.58 -24.44
N SER A 348 4.03 -29.61 -23.71
CA SER A 348 3.88 -28.15 -23.89
C SER A 348 2.48 -27.56 -23.64
N LYS A 349 1.51 -28.32 -23.13
CA LYS A 349 0.15 -27.80 -22.85
C LYS A 349 -0.03 -27.26 -21.43
N GLY A 350 0.82 -27.71 -20.51
CA GLY A 350 0.73 -27.40 -19.09
C GLY A 350 1.19 -26.00 -18.67
N VAL A 351 1.16 -25.76 -17.36
CA VAL A 351 1.86 -24.66 -16.70
C VAL A 351 3.35 -24.97 -16.68
N ASN A 352 4.06 -24.63 -17.75
CA ASN A 352 5.44 -25.07 -17.95
C ASN A 352 6.48 -23.98 -17.68
N TRP A 353 7.58 -24.39 -17.05
CA TRP A 353 8.85 -23.68 -17.02
C TRP A 353 9.96 -24.64 -17.46
N PHE A 354 10.41 -24.50 -18.71
CA PHE A 354 11.20 -25.53 -19.40
C PHE A 354 12.51 -25.88 -18.66
N HIS A 355 13.31 -24.89 -18.28
CA HIS A 355 14.61 -25.14 -17.67
C HIS A 355 14.52 -25.69 -16.23
N TRP A 356 13.32 -25.79 -15.65
CA TRP A 356 13.11 -26.37 -14.32
C TRP A 356 12.47 -27.76 -14.38
N LYS A 357 11.31 -27.88 -15.06
CA LYS A 357 10.53 -29.14 -15.10
C LYS A 357 10.27 -29.67 -16.53
N GLY A 358 10.82 -29.04 -17.56
CA GLY A 358 10.61 -29.45 -18.96
C GLY A 358 9.23 -29.08 -19.51
N HIS A 359 8.81 -29.78 -20.57
CA HIS A 359 7.53 -29.54 -21.27
C HIS A 359 6.42 -30.53 -20.93
N GLU A 360 6.72 -31.65 -20.29
CA GLU A 360 5.76 -32.72 -19.99
C GLU A 360 5.34 -32.73 -18.52
N HIS A 361 5.55 -31.61 -17.82
CA HIS A 361 5.21 -31.43 -16.42
C HIS A 361 4.56 -30.07 -16.18
N SER A 362 3.33 -30.10 -15.67
CA SER A 362 2.53 -28.92 -15.32
C SER A 362 2.75 -28.57 -13.86
N ILE A 363 3.29 -27.39 -13.60
CA ILE A 363 3.66 -26.88 -12.27
C ILE A 363 2.39 -26.55 -11.45
N GLU A 364 2.36 -27.00 -10.19
CA GLU A 364 1.22 -26.79 -9.28
C GLU A 364 1.02 -25.32 -8.88
N PHE A 365 2.10 -24.56 -8.63
CA PHE A 365 2.01 -23.17 -8.21
C PHE A 365 2.98 -22.28 -8.99
N ALA A 366 2.47 -21.16 -9.49
CA ALA A 366 3.27 -20.14 -10.14
C ALA A 366 2.74 -18.74 -9.85
N GLU A 367 3.63 -17.83 -9.51
CA GLU A 367 3.35 -16.39 -9.43
C GLU A 367 4.33 -15.61 -10.29
N MET A 368 3.84 -14.59 -10.99
CA MET A 368 4.70 -13.55 -11.56
C MET A 368 4.38 -12.23 -10.88
N LYS A 369 5.42 -11.52 -10.44
CA LYS A 369 5.29 -10.29 -9.65
C LYS A 369 6.37 -9.27 -10.01
N ILE A 370 6.06 -7.98 -9.90
CA ILE A 370 6.97 -6.88 -10.25
C ILE A 370 7.08 -5.86 -9.13
N ARG A 371 8.25 -5.22 -9.01
CA ARG A 371 8.46 -4.03 -8.15
C ARG A 371 9.55 -3.14 -8.73
N PRO A 372 9.72 -1.90 -8.25
CA PRO A 372 10.80 -1.04 -8.70
C PRO A 372 12.19 -1.67 -8.47
N SER A 373 13.02 -1.70 -9.50
CA SER A 373 14.38 -2.30 -9.48
C SER A 373 15.30 -1.69 -8.42
N ASN A 374 15.10 -0.42 -8.05
CA ASN A 374 15.90 0.28 -7.04
C ASN A 374 15.44 0.04 -5.60
N PHE A 375 14.38 -0.75 -5.36
CA PHE A 375 13.81 -0.97 -4.03
C PHE A 375 14.81 -1.56 -3.03
N ARG A 376 15.65 -2.51 -3.45
CA ARG A 376 16.69 -3.13 -2.61
C ARG A 376 17.66 -2.10 -1.99
N ASN A 377 17.96 -1.02 -2.72
CA ASN A 377 18.84 0.05 -2.23
C ASN A 377 18.14 0.98 -1.22
N LEU A 378 16.82 1.13 -1.33
CA LEU A 378 16.02 1.95 -0.42
C LEU A 378 15.83 1.24 0.94
N GLU A 379 15.54 -0.06 0.92
CA GLU A 379 15.38 -0.86 2.13
C GLU A 379 16.71 -1.03 2.90
N GLY A 380 17.82 -1.22 2.18
CA GLY A 380 19.16 -1.32 2.76
C GLY A 380 19.63 -0.04 3.47
N ARG A 381 19.13 1.13 3.07
CA ARG A 381 19.36 2.40 3.79
C ARG A 381 18.54 2.49 5.07
N ARG A 382 17.29 2.00 5.07
CA ARG A 382 16.39 2.02 6.24
C ARG A 382 16.78 1.02 7.33
N LYS A 383 17.37 -0.13 6.98
CA LYS A 383 17.85 -1.13 7.96
C LYS A 383 19.17 -0.72 8.65
N ARG A 384 19.87 0.29 8.13
CA ARG A 384 21.14 0.80 8.67
C ARG A 384 21.01 2.11 9.44
N SER A 385 19.84 2.75 9.38
CA SER A 385 19.43 3.90 10.19
C SER A 385 18.59 3.43 11.36
#